data_AF-A0A379FIJ8-F1
#
_entry.id   AF-A0A379FIJ8-F1
#
_cell.length_a   1.000
_cell.length_b   1.000
_cell.length_c   1.000
_cell.angle_alpha   90.00
_cell.angle_beta   90.00
_cell.angle_gamma   90.00
#
_symmetry.space_group_name_H-M   'P 1'
#
loop_
_entity.id
_entity.type
_entity.pdbx_description
1 polymer ?
#
loop_
_entity_poly.entity_id
_entity_poly.type
_entity_poly.pdbx_seq_one_letter_code
_entity_poly.pdbx_strand_id
1 'polypeptide(L)'
;MRLFLPALVFLVMAISQARFKEVVCYSSIALLALAITAGPWVITVALQAPDYWNYFFWVEHVQRFIAKESARSQPTWFYIPIVILGVLPWLGFLFGALKSAFSLKKGTLYFLLWFALFFAFFSASKGKLLTYMLPCFVPLSILIAHYIEELKDRPDEKISKVNASINIAFGLMGISAVIYSLYSAKFALYDTNETLKIVLAISGFLFWSVIGAGRCLDKHSF
;
A
#
# COMPACT_ATOMS: atom_id res chain seq x y z
N MET A 1 8.82 1.43 -15.12
CA MET A 1 7.42 1.79 -14.79
C MET A 1 7.21 2.49 -13.44
N ARG A 2 8.24 3.03 -12.76
CA ARG A 2 8.08 3.59 -11.38
C ARG A 2 7.82 5.11 -11.33
N LEU A 3 8.15 5.84 -12.39
CA LEU A 3 8.03 7.31 -12.45
C LEU A 3 6.72 7.80 -13.09
N PHE A 4 6.11 7.02 -13.97
CA PHE A 4 4.91 7.42 -14.70
C PHE A 4 3.66 7.49 -13.82
N LEU A 5 3.53 6.61 -12.82
CA LEU A 5 2.36 6.57 -11.96
C LEU A 5 2.21 7.79 -11.06
N PRO A 6 3.25 8.22 -10.29
CA PRO A 6 3.14 9.43 -9.48
C PRO A 6 2.75 10.64 -10.33
N ALA A 7 3.32 10.80 -11.52
CA ALA A 7 3.01 11.89 -12.44
C ALA A 7 1.59 11.81 -13.01
N LEU A 8 1.13 10.61 -13.42
CA LEU A 8 -0.22 10.40 -13.93
C LEU A 8 -1.28 10.67 -12.84
N VAL A 9 -1.01 10.25 -11.61
CA VAL A 9 -1.92 10.52 -10.49
C VAL A 9 -1.92 12.00 -10.17
N PHE A 10 -0.75 12.65 -10.13
CA PHE A 10 -0.68 14.10 -9.94
C PHE A 10 -1.46 14.85 -11.02
N LEU A 11 -1.39 14.41 -12.29
CA LEU A 11 -2.13 15.00 -13.42
C LEU A 11 -3.64 14.79 -13.34
N VAL A 12 -4.10 13.56 -13.09
CA VAL A 12 -5.55 13.28 -12.94
C VAL A 12 -6.12 14.06 -11.76
N MET A 13 -5.34 14.18 -10.68
CA MET A 13 -5.73 14.89 -9.48
C MET A 13 -5.72 16.41 -9.65
N ALA A 14 -4.71 16.93 -10.33
CA ALA A 14 -4.59 18.33 -10.75
C ALA A 14 -5.81 18.78 -11.56
N ILE A 15 -6.24 17.94 -12.50
CA ILE A 15 -7.42 18.18 -13.34
C ILE A 15 -8.70 18.10 -12.50
N SER A 16 -8.80 17.10 -11.62
CA SER A 16 -9.97 16.91 -10.75
C SER A 16 -10.21 18.05 -9.75
N GLN A 17 -9.16 18.77 -9.34
CA GLN A 17 -9.28 19.87 -8.36
C GLN A 17 -9.47 21.26 -9.02
N ALA A 18 -9.55 21.34 -10.35
CA ALA A 18 -9.69 22.59 -11.11
C ALA A 18 -8.64 23.68 -10.79
N ARG A 19 -7.49 23.33 -10.18
CA ARG A 19 -6.40 24.25 -9.84
C ARG A 19 -5.40 24.40 -10.99
N PHE A 20 -5.90 24.61 -12.21
CA PHE A 20 -5.09 24.60 -13.44
C PHE A 20 -3.90 25.56 -13.39
N LYS A 21 -4.05 26.77 -12.82
CA LYS A 21 -2.96 27.75 -12.71
C LYS A 21 -1.81 27.27 -11.83
N GLU A 22 -2.12 26.65 -10.69
CA GLU A 22 -1.09 26.10 -9.81
C GLU A 22 -0.42 24.89 -10.42
N VAL A 23 -1.18 24.04 -11.09
CA VAL A 23 -0.65 22.87 -11.78
C VAL A 23 0.34 23.32 -12.84
N VAL A 24 0.02 24.33 -13.66
CA VAL A 24 0.94 24.84 -14.68
C VAL A 24 2.18 25.48 -14.04
N CYS A 25 2.03 26.27 -12.98
CA CYS A 25 3.14 26.96 -12.32
C CYS A 25 4.08 26.00 -11.55
N TYR A 26 3.53 25.08 -10.76
CA TYR A 26 4.33 24.08 -10.06
C TYR A 26 4.88 23.02 -11.02
N SER A 27 4.16 22.68 -12.10
CA SER A 27 4.68 21.76 -13.12
C SER A 27 5.85 22.38 -13.88
N SER A 28 5.83 23.68 -14.20
CA SER A 28 6.98 24.32 -14.86
C SER A 28 8.21 24.36 -13.95
N ILE A 29 8.05 24.63 -12.66
CA ILE A 29 9.14 24.53 -11.67
C ILE A 29 9.64 23.08 -11.57
N ALA A 30 8.74 22.09 -11.50
CA ALA A 30 9.10 20.68 -11.43
C ALA A 30 9.81 20.20 -12.70
N LEU A 31 9.37 20.65 -13.88
CA LEU A 31 10.00 20.35 -15.17
C LEU A 31 11.38 20.99 -15.28
N LEU A 32 11.56 22.23 -14.81
CA LEU A 32 12.87 22.86 -14.74
C LEU A 32 13.80 22.12 -13.79
N ALA A 33 13.33 21.77 -12.60
CA ALA A 33 14.11 20.98 -11.65
C ALA A 33 14.49 19.61 -12.24
N LEU A 34 13.55 18.93 -12.92
CA LEU A 34 13.80 17.67 -13.61
C LEU A 34 14.85 17.83 -14.73
N ALA A 35 14.72 18.88 -15.54
CA ALA A 35 15.66 19.16 -16.63
C ALA A 35 17.07 19.45 -16.11
N ILE A 36 17.20 20.21 -15.02
CA ILE A 36 18.51 20.54 -14.43
C ILE A 36 19.14 19.31 -13.77
N THR A 37 18.35 18.51 -13.05
CA THR A 37 18.86 17.38 -12.27
C THR A 37 19.08 16.12 -13.11
N ALA A 38 18.10 15.74 -13.94
CA ALA A 38 18.16 14.53 -14.75
C ALA A 38 18.68 14.78 -16.17
N GLY A 39 18.55 16.01 -16.69
CA GLY A 39 18.93 16.34 -18.07
C GLY A 39 20.38 16.00 -18.43
N PRO A 40 21.39 16.32 -17.59
CA PRO A 40 22.77 15.96 -17.89
C PRO A 40 22.95 14.45 -18.09
N TRP A 41 22.31 13.62 -17.26
CA TRP A 41 22.34 12.17 -17.39
C TRP A 41 21.55 11.67 -18.61
N VAL A 42 20.38 12.26 -18.89
CA VAL A 42 19.58 11.93 -20.08
C VAL A 42 20.39 12.16 -21.36
N ILE A 43 21.09 13.30 -21.45
CA ILE A 43 21.89 13.65 -22.63
C ILE A 43 23.09 12.71 -22.78
N THR A 44 23.83 12.43 -21.70
CA THR A 44 25.00 11.54 -21.79
C THR A 44 24.62 10.13 -22.23
N VAL A 45 23.50 9.59 -21.73
CA VAL A 45 22.98 8.29 -22.15
C VAL A 45 22.52 8.32 -23.61
N ALA A 46 21.85 9.38 -24.05
CA ALA A 46 21.44 9.50 -25.45
C ALA A 46 22.63 9.50 -26.43
N LEU A 47 23.74 10.12 -26.04
CA LEU A 47 24.96 10.18 -26.84
C LEU A 47 25.74 8.85 -26.83
N GLN A 48 25.76 8.14 -25.70
CA GLN A 48 26.52 6.88 -25.55
C GLN A 48 25.74 5.65 -26.01
N ALA A 49 24.41 5.66 -25.90
CA ALA A 49 23.54 4.54 -26.23
C ALA A 49 22.27 5.01 -26.94
N PRO A 50 22.31 5.21 -28.27
CA PRO A 50 21.20 5.78 -29.05
C PRO A 50 19.90 4.97 -28.94
N ASP A 51 19.99 3.64 -28.87
CA ASP A 51 18.84 2.73 -28.76
C ASP A 51 18.26 2.62 -27.33
N TYR A 52 18.93 3.18 -26.33
CA TYR A 52 18.53 3.05 -24.93
C TYR A 52 17.10 3.53 -24.70
N TRP A 53 16.69 4.64 -25.32
CA TRP A 53 15.37 5.23 -25.10
C TRP A 53 14.25 4.40 -25.72
N ASN A 54 14.49 3.78 -26.88
CA ASN A 54 13.54 2.84 -27.46
C ASN A 54 13.36 1.64 -26.52
N TYR A 55 14.45 1.03 -26.08
CA TYR A 55 14.40 -0.08 -25.14
C TYR A 55 13.72 0.32 -23.81
N PHE A 56 14.12 1.44 -23.21
CA PHE A 56 13.60 1.89 -21.92
C PHE A 56 12.11 2.22 -21.98
N PHE A 57 11.61 2.94 -22.98
CA PHE A 57 10.19 3.27 -23.04
C PHE A 57 9.36 2.13 -23.62
N TRP A 58 9.79 1.53 -24.72
CA TRP A 58 9.00 0.52 -25.41
C TRP A 58 9.04 -0.82 -24.68
N VAL A 59 10.23 -1.38 -24.45
CA VAL A 59 10.37 -2.71 -23.86
C VAL A 59 10.05 -2.66 -22.36
N GLU A 60 10.71 -1.77 -21.61
CA GLU A 60 10.60 -1.75 -20.14
C GLU A 60 9.29 -1.13 -19.60
N HIS A 61 8.56 -0.32 -20.38
CA HIS A 61 7.28 0.27 -19.92
C HIS A 61 6.07 -0.27 -20.69
N VAL A 62 6.07 -0.21 -22.02
CA VAL A 62 4.90 -0.61 -22.81
C VAL A 62 4.78 -2.13 -22.87
N GLN A 63 5.82 -2.81 -23.35
CA GLN A 63 5.82 -4.26 -23.52
C GLN A 63 5.71 -4.97 -22.17
N ARG A 64 6.44 -4.56 -21.14
CA ARG A 64 6.28 -5.15 -19.79
C ARG A 64 4.90 -4.93 -19.16
N PHE A 65 4.16 -3.89 -19.54
CA PHE A 65 2.80 -3.66 -19.03
C PHE A 65 1.76 -4.52 -19.77
N ILE A 66 1.91 -4.66 -21.09
CA ILE A 66 0.92 -5.28 -21.99
C ILE A 66 1.20 -6.76 -22.24
N ALA A 67 2.47 -7.15 -22.40
CA ALA A 67 2.84 -8.49 -22.84
C ALA A 67 2.47 -9.55 -21.80
N LYS A 68 1.79 -10.59 -22.27
CA LYS A 68 1.31 -11.74 -21.48
C LYS A 68 2.45 -12.61 -20.91
N GLU A 69 3.63 -12.52 -21.51
CA GLU A 69 4.82 -13.36 -21.23
C GLU A 69 5.76 -12.78 -20.17
N SER A 70 5.25 -12.00 -19.21
CA SER A 70 6.08 -11.70 -18.04
C SER A 70 6.14 -12.96 -17.16
N ALA A 71 7.35 -13.38 -16.76
CA ALA A 71 7.58 -14.53 -15.87
C ALA A 71 6.87 -14.45 -14.50
N ARG A 72 6.16 -13.34 -14.22
CA ARG A 72 5.35 -13.06 -13.01
C ARG A 72 3.93 -12.64 -13.37
N SER A 73 3.32 -13.28 -14.36
CA SER A 73 1.89 -13.12 -14.63
C SER A 73 1.11 -13.59 -13.40
N GLN A 74 0.49 -12.64 -12.70
CA GLN A 74 -0.26 -12.85 -11.46
C GLN A 74 -1.71 -12.43 -11.68
N PRO A 75 -2.69 -13.10 -11.03
CA PRO A 75 -4.10 -12.82 -11.22
C PRO A 75 -4.46 -11.37 -10.87
N THR A 76 -5.50 -10.79 -11.49
CA THR A 76 -5.94 -9.40 -11.25
C THR A 76 -6.17 -9.11 -9.76
N TRP A 77 -6.71 -10.08 -9.02
CA TRP A 77 -6.94 -9.99 -7.58
C TRP A 77 -5.67 -10.08 -6.69
N PHE A 78 -4.46 -10.23 -7.26
CA PHE A 78 -3.20 -10.39 -6.52
C PHE A 78 -2.96 -9.34 -5.42
N TYR A 79 -3.34 -8.08 -5.65
CA TYR A 79 -3.13 -7.00 -4.69
C TYR A 79 -4.19 -6.90 -3.59
N ILE A 80 -5.33 -7.58 -3.72
CA ILE A 80 -6.38 -7.61 -2.68
C ILE A 80 -5.83 -8.17 -1.37
N PRO A 81 -5.28 -9.40 -1.32
CA PRO A 81 -4.74 -9.95 -0.08
C PRO A 81 -3.55 -9.13 0.44
N ILE A 82 -2.74 -8.54 -0.45
CA ILE A 82 -1.60 -7.69 -0.07
C ILE A 82 -2.07 -6.45 0.71
N VAL A 83 -3.10 -5.75 0.23
CA VAL A 83 -3.64 -4.57 0.91
C VAL A 83 -4.26 -4.97 2.25
N ILE A 84 -5.03 -6.07 2.28
CA ILE A 84 -5.62 -6.57 3.52
C ILE A 84 -4.54 -6.88 4.56
N LEU A 85 -3.47 -7.57 4.15
CA LEU A 85 -2.34 -7.89 5.03
C LEU A 85 -1.60 -6.64 5.50
N GLY A 86 -1.37 -5.68 4.61
CA GLY A 86 -0.68 -4.43 4.94
C GLY A 86 -1.47 -3.51 5.89
N VAL A 87 -2.78 -3.71 6.01
CA VAL A 87 -3.67 -2.92 6.88
C VAL A 87 -4.10 -3.70 8.13
N LEU A 88 -3.61 -4.92 8.36
CA LEU A 88 -4.05 -5.82 9.43
C LEU A 88 -4.31 -5.17 10.81
N PRO A 89 -3.43 -4.30 11.36
CA PRO A 89 -3.68 -3.70 12.67
C PRO A 89 -5.00 -2.89 12.73
N TRP A 90 -5.43 -2.38 11.59
CA TRP A 90 -6.53 -1.44 11.40
C TRP A 90 -7.61 -2.00 10.46
N LEU A 91 -7.58 -3.31 10.15
CA LEU A 91 -8.42 -3.90 9.11
C LEU A 91 -9.92 -3.76 9.41
N GLY A 92 -10.32 -3.80 10.69
CA GLY A 92 -11.73 -3.60 11.07
C GLY A 92 -12.27 -2.22 10.70
N PHE A 93 -11.39 -1.22 10.61
CA PHE A 93 -11.75 0.16 10.24
C PHE A 93 -11.76 0.41 8.73
N LEU A 94 -11.17 -0.48 7.92
CA LEU A 94 -10.96 -0.28 6.49
C LEU A 94 -12.27 -0.01 5.73
N PHE A 95 -13.27 -0.86 5.91
CA PHE A 95 -14.54 -0.73 5.17
C PHE A 95 -15.34 0.49 5.62
N GLY A 96 -15.30 0.80 6.92
CA GLY A 96 -15.91 2.02 7.48
C GLY A 96 -15.27 3.28 6.90
N ALA A 97 -13.93 3.30 6.84
CA ALA A 97 -13.16 4.40 6.27
C ALA A 97 -13.46 4.61 4.78
N LEU A 98 -13.52 3.53 3.99
CA LEU A 98 -13.86 3.62 2.56
C LEU A 98 -15.28 4.13 2.36
N LYS A 99 -16.26 3.63 3.12
CA LYS A 99 -17.66 4.07 3.04
C LYS A 99 -17.80 5.54 3.45
N SER A 100 -17.15 5.94 4.55
CA SER A 100 -17.17 7.32 5.03
C SER A 100 -16.56 8.27 4.00
N ALA A 101 -15.48 7.85 3.33
CA ALA A 101 -14.82 8.63 2.29
C ALA A 101 -15.71 8.94 1.07
N PHE A 102 -16.70 8.09 0.74
CA PHE A 102 -17.70 8.38 -0.29
C PHE A 102 -18.76 9.39 0.16
N SER A 103 -19.05 9.48 1.47
CA SER A 103 -20.07 10.36 2.03
C SER A 103 -19.58 11.75 2.46
N LEU A 104 -18.26 11.97 2.48
CA LEU A 104 -17.63 13.14 3.09
C LEU A 104 -17.11 14.16 2.09
N LYS A 105 -16.79 15.35 2.63
CA LYS A 105 -16.27 16.56 1.98
C LYS A 105 -15.16 16.26 0.93
N LYS A 106 -14.98 17.17 -0.04
CA LYS A 106 -14.01 17.08 -1.16
C LYS A 106 -12.59 16.55 -0.82
N GLY A 107 -12.13 16.66 0.43
CA GLY A 107 -10.81 16.22 0.88
C GLY A 107 -10.64 14.70 1.06
N THR A 108 -11.65 13.96 1.54
CA THR A 108 -11.54 12.49 1.72
C THR A 108 -11.75 11.75 0.40
N LEU A 109 -12.65 12.26 -0.45
CA LEU A 109 -12.86 11.76 -1.80
C LEU A 109 -11.55 11.80 -2.62
N TYR A 110 -10.71 12.81 -2.41
CA TYR A 110 -9.39 12.89 -3.02
C TYR A 110 -8.51 11.68 -2.66
N PHE A 111 -8.34 11.36 -1.38
CA PHE A 111 -7.53 10.21 -0.97
C PHE A 111 -8.12 8.88 -1.44
N LEU A 112 -9.45 8.79 -1.51
CA LEU A 112 -10.13 7.63 -2.06
C LEU A 112 -9.85 7.44 -3.55
N LEU A 113 -9.93 8.50 -4.34
CA LEU A 113 -9.60 8.48 -5.77
C LEU A 113 -8.12 8.17 -6.01
N TRP A 114 -7.22 8.71 -5.18
CA TRP A 114 -5.80 8.35 -5.21
C TRP A 114 -5.64 6.84 -5.06
N PHE A 115 -6.16 6.28 -3.97
CA PHE A 115 -6.08 4.86 -3.69
C PHE A 115 -6.68 4.03 -4.83
N ALA A 116 -7.90 4.35 -5.26
CA ALA A 116 -8.62 3.61 -6.30
C ALA A 116 -7.87 3.61 -7.63
N LEU A 117 -7.31 4.76 -8.04
CA LEU A 117 -6.61 4.88 -9.32
C LEU A 117 -5.29 4.09 -9.31
N PHE A 118 -4.50 4.20 -8.25
CA PHE A 118 -3.28 3.41 -8.09
C PHE A 118 -3.58 1.90 -8.01
N PHE A 119 -4.57 1.52 -7.20
CA PHE A 119 -5.00 0.13 -7.04
C PHE A 119 -5.46 -0.47 -8.37
N ALA A 120 -6.35 0.22 -9.09
CA ALA A 120 -6.88 -0.24 -10.36
C ALA A 120 -5.79 -0.34 -11.44
N PHE A 121 -4.93 0.67 -11.54
CA PHE A 121 -3.83 0.69 -12.52
C PHE A 121 -2.88 -0.49 -12.32
N PHE A 122 -2.41 -0.72 -11.09
CA PHE A 122 -1.48 -1.83 -10.83
C PHE A 122 -2.17 -3.20 -10.88
N SER A 123 -3.44 -3.28 -10.46
CA SER A 123 -4.23 -4.51 -10.57
C SER A 123 -4.39 -4.96 -12.04
N ALA A 124 -4.54 -4.00 -12.96
CA ALA A 124 -4.62 -4.22 -14.40
C ALA A 124 -3.26 -4.59 -15.05
N SER A 125 -2.14 -4.13 -14.49
CA SER A 125 -0.78 -4.43 -14.99
C SER A 125 -0.50 -5.94 -15.02
N LYS A 126 0.18 -6.44 -16.06
CA LYS A 126 0.61 -7.85 -16.14
C LYS A 126 1.85 -8.14 -15.31
N GLY A 127 2.84 -7.24 -15.30
CA GLY A 127 4.01 -7.33 -14.44
C GLY A 127 3.68 -6.87 -13.01
N LYS A 128 3.52 -7.81 -12.08
CA LYS A 128 3.19 -7.51 -10.67
C LYS A 128 4.37 -7.70 -9.74
N LEU A 129 4.58 -6.71 -8.87
CA LEU A 129 5.57 -6.75 -7.81
C LEU A 129 4.95 -6.16 -6.55
N LEU A 130 5.15 -6.83 -5.41
CA LEU A 130 4.60 -6.42 -4.12
C LEU A 130 4.89 -4.95 -3.79
N THR A 131 6.12 -4.50 -4.06
CA THR A 131 6.57 -3.13 -3.74
C THR A 131 5.87 -2.05 -4.54
N TYR A 132 5.16 -2.38 -5.62
CA TYR A 132 4.39 -1.39 -6.39
C TYR A 132 3.17 -0.88 -5.63
N MET A 133 2.70 -1.64 -4.63
CA MET A 133 1.55 -1.28 -3.82
C MET A 133 1.88 -0.24 -2.74
N LEU A 134 3.16 -0.05 -2.40
CA LEU A 134 3.60 0.80 -1.28
C LEU A 134 3.00 2.21 -1.29
N PRO A 135 2.98 2.96 -2.42
CA PRO A 135 2.39 4.29 -2.47
C PRO A 135 0.88 4.32 -2.18
N CYS A 136 0.17 3.20 -2.35
CA CYS A 136 -1.28 3.11 -2.08
C CYS A 136 -1.59 3.14 -0.58
N PHE A 137 -0.64 2.78 0.29
CA PHE A 137 -0.87 2.76 1.72
C PHE A 137 -0.92 4.16 2.33
N VAL A 138 -0.33 5.17 1.68
CA VAL A 138 -0.36 6.57 2.13
C VAL A 138 -1.79 7.15 2.15
N PRO A 139 -2.56 7.17 1.03
CA PRO A 139 -3.94 7.63 1.09
C PRO A 139 -4.80 6.75 2.01
N LEU A 140 -4.52 5.45 2.05
CA LEU A 140 -5.29 4.51 2.87
C LEU A 140 -5.11 4.76 4.37
N SER A 141 -3.89 5.03 4.83
CA SER A 141 -3.62 5.37 6.24
C SER A 141 -4.30 6.67 6.64
N ILE A 142 -4.34 7.66 5.74
CA ILE A 142 -5.02 8.94 5.99
C ILE A 142 -6.53 8.73 6.12
N LEU A 143 -7.14 7.94 5.22
CA LEU A 143 -8.57 7.62 5.30
C LEU A 143 -8.93 6.88 6.59
N ILE A 144 -8.14 5.89 6.97
CA ILE A 144 -8.34 5.12 8.20
C ILE A 144 -8.17 6.01 9.44
N ALA A 145 -7.12 6.83 9.49
CA ALA A 145 -6.89 7.76 10.60
C ALA A 145 -8.05 8.74 10.75
N HIS A 146 -8.51 9.32 9.64
CA HIS A 146 -9.67 10.22 9.65
C HIS A 146 -10.92 9.53 10.18
N TYR A 147 -11.19 8.30 9.73
CA TYR A 147 -12.34 7.53 10.20
C TYR A 147 -12.26 7.18 11.69
N ILE A 148 -11.06 6.87 12.20
CA ILE A 148 -10.85 6.65 13.63
C ILE A 148 -11.15 7.91 14.44
N GLU A 149 -10.77 9.10 13.94
CA GLU A 149 -11.15 10.36 14.58
C GLU A 149 -12.67 10.58 14.59
N GLU A 150 -13.38 10.25 13.51
CA GLU A 150 -14.86 10.32 13.49
C GLU A 150 -15.52 9.37 14.49
N LEU A 151 -14.91 8.21 14.75
CA LEU A 151 -15.40 7.25 15.74
C LEU A 151 -15.24 7.76 17.17
N LYS A 152 -14.39 8.76 17.44
CA LYS A 152 -14.33 9.41 18.76
C LYS A 152 -15.61 10.18 19.05
N ASP A 153 -16.09 10.92 18.05
CA ASP A 153 -17.33 11.71 18.16
C ASP A 153 -18.58 10.83 18.08
N ARG A 154 -18.50 9.69 17.36
CA ARG A 154 -19.61 8.75 17.14
C ARG A 154 -19.13 7.31 17.33
N PRO A 155 -19.01 6.83 18.58
CA PRO A 155 -18.45 5.52 18.86
C PRO A 155 -19.29 4.39 18.29
N ASP A 156 -18.63 3.47 17.58
CA ASP A 156 -19.19 2.20 17.13
C ASP A 156 -18.45 1.04 17.80
N GLU A 157 -19.01 0.56 18.91
CA GLU A 157 -18.43 -0.56 19.66
C GLU A 157 -18.28 -1.84 18.83
N LYS A 158 -19.13 -2.05 17.82
CA LYS A 158 -19.08 -3.27 17.00
C LYS A 158 -17.81 -3.27 16.17
N ILE A 159 -17.49 -2.14 15.53
CA ILE A 159 -16.30 -2.00 14.69
C ILE A 159 -15.03 -2.17 15.53
N SER A 160 -14.98 -1.56 16.72
CA SER A 160 -13.84 -1.71 17.64
C SER A 160 -13.65 -3.16 18.10
N LYS A 161 -14.74 -3.87 18.45
CA LYS A 161 -14.70 -5.30 18.83
C LYS A 161 -14.27 -6.20 17.67
N VAL A 162 -14.73 -5.92 16.46
CA VAL A 162 -14.30 -6.65 15.24
C VAL A 162 -12.81 -6.44 15.01
N ASN A 163 -12.31 -5.20 15.07
CA ASN A 163 -10.88 -4.94 14.89
C ASN A 163 -10.02 -5.61 15.97
N ALA A 164 -10.46 -5.58 17.23
CA ALA A 164 -9.79 -6.29 18.33
C ALA A 164 -9.73 -7.80 18.06
N SER A 165 -10.86 -8.40 17.66
CA SER A 165 -10.96 -9.83 17.37
C SER A 165 -10.04 -10.26 16.22
N ILE A 166 -9.96 -9.46 15.15
CA ILE A 166 -9.04 -9.70 14.02
C ILE A 166 -7.58 -9.72 14.50
N ASN A 167 -7.18 -8.75 15.32
CA ASN A 167 -5.81 -8.64 15.82
C ASN A 167 -5.42 -9.79 16.76
N ILE A 168 -6.33 -10.19 17.65
CA ILE A 168 -6.12 -11.34 18.55
C ILE A 168 -6.01 -12.62 17.72
N ALA A 169 -6.94 -12.86 16.79
CA ALA A 169 -6.92 -14.06 15.95
C ALA A 169 -5.63 -14.16 15.13
N PHE A 170 -5.17 -13.04 14.55
CA PHE A 170 -3.93 -12.99 13.79
C PHE A 170 -2.69 -13.27 14.67
N GLY A 171 -2.61 -12.65 15.86
CA GLY A 171 -1.53 -12.89 16.81
C GLY A 171 -1.46 -14.36 17.26
N LEU A 172 -2.60 -14.95 17.64
CA LEU A 172 -2.68 -16.35 18.05
C LEU A 172 -2.35 -17.31 16.90
N MET A 173 -2.81 -17.01 15.68
CA MET A 173 -2.47 -17.79 14.48
C MET A 173 -0.97 -17.73 14.18
N GLY A 174 -0.34 -16.57 14.32
CA GLY A 174 1.11 -16.40 14.16
C GLY A 174 1.91 -17.21 15.18
N ILE A 175 1.55 -17.15 16.47
CA ILE A 175 2.17 -17.95 17.53
C ILE A 175 2.01 -19.45 17.22
N SER A 176 0.79 -19.87 16.86
CA SER A 176 0.49 -21.28 16.56
C SER A 176 1.29 -21.79 15.36
N ALA A 177 1.46 -20.96 14.31
CA ALA A 177 2.26 -21.30 13.14
C ALA A 177 3.75 -21.45 13.48
N VAL A 178 4.30 -20.56 14.31
CA VAL A 178 5.70 -20.65 14.78
C VAL A 178 5.90 -21.90 15.63
N ILE A 179 4.98 -22.20 16.57
CA ILE A 179 5.06 -23.41 17.39
C ILE A 179 4.96 -24.66 16.51
N TYR A 180 4.00 -24.72 15.59
CA TYR A 180 3.83 -25.85 14.67
C TYR A 180 5.07 -26.09 13.81
N SER A 181 5.73 -25.01 13.36
CA SER A 181 6.97 -25.09 12.60
C SER A 181 8.12 -25.77 13.34
N LEU A 182 8.12 -25.79 14.67
CA LEU A 182 9.16 -26.45 15.46
C LEU A 182 8.99 -27.98 15.51
N TYR A 183 7.76 -28.47 15.32
CA TYR A 183 7.44 -29.89 15.37
C TYR A 183 7.29 -30.53 13.99
N SER A 184 7.06 -29.74 12.94
CA SER A 184 6.79 -30.24 11.59
C SER A 184 8.03 -30.22 10.69
N ALA A 185 8.56 -31.39 10.35
CA ALA A 185 9.65 -31.53 9.37
C ALA A 185 9.26 -31.10 7.95
N LYS A 186 7.96 -30.97 7.64
CA LYS A 186 7.47 -30.52 6.32
C LYS A 186 7.34 -29.01 6.20
N PHE A 187 7.33 -28.27 7.32
CA PHE A 187 7.12 -26.83 7.35
C PHE A 187 8.07 -26.19 8.36
N ALA A 188 9.35 -26.14 8.01
CA ALA A 188 10.39 -25.48 8.81
C ALA A 188 10.57 -24.02 8.33
N LEU A 189 9.97 -23.08 9.07
CA LEU A 189 10.16 -21.63 8.87
C LEU A 189 11.52 -21.15 9.40
N TYR A 190 12.06 -21.83 10.41
CA TYR A 190 13.33 -21.52 11.06
C TYR A 190 14.14 -22.80 11.22
N ASP A 191 15.46 -22.69 11.09
CA ASP A 191 16.37 -23.77 11.46
C ASP A 191 16.45 -23.93 12.98
N THR A 192 16.78 -25.14 13.45
CA THR A 192 16.85 -25.48 14.88
C THR A 192 17.85 -24.64 15.68
N ASN A 193 18.78 -23.95 15.01
CA ASN A 193 19.78 -23.09 15.66
C ASN A 193 19.37 -21.61 15.71
N GLU A 194 18.17 -21.25 15.21
CA GLU A 194 17.70 -19.85 15.12
C GLU A 194 16.79 -19.44 16.28
N THR A 195 17.09 -19.91 17.49
CA THR A 195 16.28 -19.69 18.71
C THR A 195 15.92 -18.23 18.95
N LEU A 196 16.84 -17.30 18.65
CA LEU A 196 16.60 -15.86 18.78
C LEU A 196 15.46 -15.39 17.86
N LYS A 197 15.45 -15.81 16.59
CA LYS A 197 14.39 -15.43 15.64
C LYS A 197 13.03 -15.98 16.05
N ILE A 198 12.99 -17.20 16.58
CA ILE A 198 11.78 -17.84 17.09
C ILE A 198 11.22 -17.05 18.28
N VAL A 199 12.07 -16.71 19.26
CA VAL A 199 11.66 -15.92 20.44
C VAL A 199 11.17 -14.54 20.03
N LEU A 200 11.84 -13.86 19.09
CA LEU A 200 11.39 -12.58 18.56
C LEU A 200 10.05 -12.68 17.80
N ALA A 201 9.84 -13.75 17.04
CA ALA A 201 8.59 -13.96 16.32
C ALA A 201 7.42 -14.16 17.31
N ILE A 202 7.59 -15.04 18.31
CA ILE A 202 6.57 -15.30 19.33
C ILE A 202 6.29 -14.04 20.15
N SER A 203 7.32 -13.32 20.59
CA SER A 203 7.13 -12.08 21.37
C SER A 203 6.44 -11.00 20.55
N GLY A 204 6.77 -10.87 19.26
CA GLY A 204 6.11 -9.94 18.34
C GLY A 204 4.62 -10.25 18.16
N PHE A 205 4.26 -11.51 17.90
CA PHE A 205 2.86 -11.91 17.76
C PHE A 205 2.08 -11.83 19.08
N LEU A 206 2.73 -12.13 20.21
CA LEU A 206 2.13 -11.97 21.54
C LEU A 206 1.85 -10.50 21.84
N PHE A 207 2.82 -9.62 21.60
CA PHE A 207 2.64 -8.17 21.73
C PHE A 207 1.50 -7.66 20.86
N TRP A 208 1.43 -8.12 19.61
CA TRP A 208 0.33 -7.79 18.69
C TRP A 208 -1.04 -8.20 19.26
N SER A 209 -1.15 -9.42 19.77
CA SER A 209 -2.40 -9.94 20.37
C SER A 209 -2.80 -9.15 21.61
N VAL A 210 -1.84 -8.78 22.48
CA VAL A 210 -2.10 -8.00 23.69
C VAL A 210 -2.62 -6.60 23.35
N ILE A 211 -2.02 -5.93 22.34
CA ILE A 211 -2.55 -4.64 21.85
C ILE A 211 -3.98 -4.78 21.32
N GLY A 212 -4.28 -5.87 20.59
CA GLY A 212 -5.63 -6.16 20.14
C GLY A 212 -6.63 -6.31 21.29
N ALA A 213 -6.24 -7.03 22.34
CA ALA A 213 -7.06 -7.25 23.54
C ALA A 213 -7.27 -5.97 24.37
N GLY A 214 -6.25 -5.12 24.53
CA GLY A 214 -6.37 -3.86 25.26
C GLY A 214 -7.46 -2.95 24.71
N ARG A 215 -7.61 -2.91 23.37
CA ARG A 215 -8.66 -2.14 22.69
C ARG A 215 -10.08 -2.67 22.89
N CYS A 216 -10.25 -3.89 23.39
CA CYS A 216 -11.56 -4.45 23.75
C CYS A 216 -11.96 -4.11 25.19
N LEU A 217 -10.99 -3.81 26.06
CA LEU A 217 -11.18 -3.56 27.49
C LEU A 217 -11.32 -2.07 27.80
N ASP A 218 -10.68 -1.21 27.02
CA ASP A 218 -10.81 0.24 27.14
C ASP A 218 -12.12 0.72 26.51
N LYS A 219 -13.17 0.81 27.34
CA LYS A 219 -14.45 1.45 26.98
C LYS A 219 -14.38 2.98 26.92
N HIS A 220 -13.25 3.58 27.29
CA HIS A 220 -13.16 5.02 27.58
C HIS A 220 -11.99 5.76 26.91
N SER A 221 -11.13 5.13 26.10
CA SER A 221 -9.98 5.82 25.50
C SER A 221 -10.16 6.02 24.00
N PHE A 222 -10.86 7.10 23.66
CA PHE A 222 -10.76 7.77 22.37
C PHE A 222 -10.96 9.27 22.53
#